data_AF-A0A495ZD04-F1
#
_entry.id   AF-A0A495ZD04-F1
#
_cell.length_a   1.000
_cell.length_b   1.000
_cell.length_c   1.000
_cell.angle_alpha   90.00
_cell.angle_beta   90.00
_cell.angle_gamma   90.00
#
_symmetry.space_group_name_H-M   'P 1'
#
loop_
_entity.id
_entity.type
_entity.pdbx_description
1 polymer ?
#
loop_
_entity_poly.entity_id
_entity_poly.type
_entity_poly.pdbx_seq_one_letter_code
_entity_poly.pdbx_strand_id
1 'polypeptide(L)'
;MIAAHTDVVGSLLRPPELLKARSDVAVGKITQTAFKAIEDQAVDEAVMLQEAVGLEVVTDGEMRRLSFQCQMTEAITGFGEYDLDAFLWGDWHGDEDTGDLSLERPKNLGVIGKLSRKRHLSAEEFIYLRARTTRIPKITLPSPSLWTNFWSSEHSPPAYPTLDSFLADVVDIMRDEVAELVRLGATYIQLDAPHYPLLLDPKTRTFYEGQGWRLDQWLDRGIEMDNAVIGDFPKVTFGFHL
;
A
#
# COMPACT_ATOMS: atom_id res chain seq x y z
N MET A 1 28.80 -14.66 12.58
CA MET A 1 28.36 -13.29 12.90
C MET A 1 26.92 -13.16 12.41
N ILE A 2 26.02 -12.65 13.25
CA ILE A 2 24.66 -12.29 12.82
C ILE A 2 24.82 -10.95 12.09
N ALA A 3 24.43 -10.88 10.81
CA ALA A 3 24.22 -9.61 10.15
C ALA A 3 22.91 -9.04 10.68
N ALA A 4 22.97 -7.89 11.34
CA ALA A 4 21.81 -7.16 11.83
C ALA A 4 21.70 -5.87 11.02
N HIS A 5 20.51 -5.57 10.52
CA HIS A 5 20.22 -4.33 9.82
C HIS A 5 19.27 -3.50 10.66
N THR A 6 19.36 -2.18 10.52
CA THR A 6 18.40 -1.23 11.09
C THR A 6 17.63 -0.59 9.94
N ASP A 7 16.30 -0.69 9.99
CA ASP A 7 15.41 -0.12 9.01
C ASP A 7 14.17 0.50 9.67
N VAL A 8 13.44 1.32 8.92
CA VAL A 8 12.10 1.81 9.30
C VAL A 8 11.04 0.99 8.57
N VAL A 9 9.79 1.00 9.03
CA VAL A 9 8.71 0.23 8.40
C VAL A 9 8.48 0.64 6.94
N GLY A 10 8.26 1.93 6.67
CA GLY A 10 7.82 2.40 5.35
C GLY A 10 7.71 3.90 5.30
N SER A 11 6.51 4.40 5.61
CA SER A 11 6.17 5.82 5.59
C SER A 11 6.98 6.65 6.60
N LEU A 12 7.22 7.91 6.25
CA LEU A 12 7.73 8.94 7.17
C LEU A 12 6.74 10.11 7.22
N LEU A 13 6.92 11.00 8.21
CA LEU A 13 6.05 12.15 8.36
C LEU A 13 6.20 13.08 7.15
N ARG A 14 5.08 13.33 6.44
CA ARG A 14 5.06 14.22 5.28
C ARG A 14 5.34 15.66 5.71
N PRO A 15 6.26 16.38 5.04
CA PRO A 15 6.53 17.77 5.38
C PRO A 15 5.31 18.67 5.08
N PRO A 16 5.08 19.74 5.86
CA PRO A 16 3.94 20.66 5.65
C PRO A 16 3.86 21.22 4.22
N GLU A 17 5.00 21.46 3.58
CA GLU A 17 5.12 21.96 2.21
C GLU A 17 4.51 20.99 1.20
N LEU A 18 4.72 19.69 1.39
CA LEU A 18 4.15 18.64 0.53
C LEU A 18 2.63 18.55 0.71
N LEU A 19 2.14 18.63 1.95
CA LEU A 19 0.71 18.65 2.24
C LEU A 19 0.03 19.86 1.61
N LYS A 20 0.65 21.04 1.72
CA LYS A 20 0.17 22.27 1.07
C LYS A 20 0.18 22.14 -0.45
N ALA A 21 1.24 21.59 -1.04
CA ALA A 21 1.35 21.41 -2.48
C ALA A 21 0.25 20.49 -3.04
N ARG A 22 -0.10 19.42 -2.30
CA ARG A 22 -1.20 18.52 -2.66
C ARG A 22 -2.55 19.27 -2.69
N SER A 23 -2.81 20.12 -1.72
CA SER A 23 -4.01 20.97 -1.71
C SER A 23 -4.00 22.01 -2.83
N ASP A 24 -2.85 22.64 -3.10
CA ASP A 24 -2.72 23.68 -4.13
C ASP A 24 -2.86 23.11 -5.55
N VAL A 25 -2.35 21.91 -5.82
CA VAL A 25 -2.49 21.27 -7.14
C VAL A 25 -3.93 20.81 -7.40
N ALA A 26 -4.64 20.35 -6.36
CA ALA A 26 -6.05 19.94 -6.46
C ALA A 26 -6.97 21.10 -6.88
N VAL A 27 -6.62 22.35 -6.53
CA VAL A 27 -7.36 23.56 -6.92
C VAL A 27 -6.70 24.33 -8.07
N GLY A 28 -5.69 23.76 -8.73
CA GLY A 28 -5.03 24.34 -9.90
C GLY A 28 -4.15 25.57 -9.63
N LYS A 29 -3.74 25.82 -8.36
CA LYS A 29 -2.82 26.92 -8.02
C LYS A 29 -1.38 26.66 -8.45
N ILE A 30 -0.97 25.39 -8.51
CA ILE A 30 0.33 24.96 -9.05
C ILE A 30 0.11 23.92 -10.16
N THR A 31 1.08 23.78 -11.05
CA THR A 31 1.04 22.78 -12.11
C THR A 31 1.39 21.39 -11.57
N GLN A 32 0.98 20.33 -12.27
CA GLN A 32 1.40 18.96 -11.94
C GLN A 32 2.92 18.79 -11.96
N THR A 33 3.63 19.48 -12.86
CA THR A 33 5.10 19.50 -12.90
C THR A 33 5.70 20.13 -11.65
N ALA A 34 5.12 21.24 -11.17
CA ALA A 34 5.58 21.88 -9.94
C ALA A 34 5.30 21.01 -8.71
N PHE A 35 4.12 20.38 -8.65
CA PHE A 35 3.80 19.42 -7.60
C PHE A 35 4.77 18.24 -7.58
N LYS A 36 5.09 17.70 -8.76
CA LYS A 36 6.06 16.61 -8.90
C LYS A 36 7.44 16.96 -8.36
N ALA A 37 7.92 18.18 -8.61
CA ALA A 37 9.20 18.64 -8.07
C ALA A 37 9.20 18.72 -6.53
N ILE A 38 8.06 19.03 -5.92
CA ILE A 38 7.91 19.07 -4.45
C ILE A 38 7.86 17.66 -3.88
N GLU A 39 7.20 16.71 -4.56
CA GLU A 39 7.25 15.28 -4.18
C GLU A 39 8.68 14.73 -4.24
N ASP A 40 9.39 15.02 -5.32
CA ASP A 40 10.80 14.70 -5.53
C ASP A 40 11.67 15.21 -4.37
N GLN A 41 11.53 16.49 -4.02
CA GLN A 41 12.27 17.09 -2.91
C GLN A 41 11.95 16.43 -1.56
N ALA A 42 10.68 16.11 -1.28
CA ALA A 42 10.30 15.45 -0.04
C ALA A 42 10.90 14.04 0.07
N VAL A 43 10.98 13.30 -1.04
CA VAL A 43 11.70 12.01 -1.08
C VAL A 43 13.20 12.20 -0.83
N ASP A 44 13.83 13.20 -1.44
CA ASP A 44 15.24 13.49 -1.22
C ASP A 44 15.54 13.78 0.27
N GLU A 45 14.69 14.59 0.91
CA GLU A 45 14.80 14.90 2.34
C GLU A 45 14.58 13.67 3.23
N ALA A 46 13.62 12.81 2.89
CA ALA A 46 13.38 11.53 3.57
C ALA A 46 14.59 10.59 3.49
N VAL A 47 15.20 10.47 2.31
CA VAL A 47 16.40 9.64 2.11
C VAL A 47 17.58 10.22 2.88
N MET A 48 17.83 11.53 2.77
CA MET A 48 18.92 12.19 3.50
C MET A 48 18.79 12.02 5.01
N LEU A 49 17.58 12.14 5.57
CA LEU A 49 17.32 11.95 7.00
C LEU A 49 17.73 10.54 7.45
N GLN A 50 17.27 9.52 6.73
CA GLN A 50 17.54 8.11 7.05
C GLN A 50 19.05 7.79 6.93
N GLU A 51 19.72 8.29 5.90
CA GLU A 51 21.15 8.10 5.71
C GLU A 51 21.98 8.82 6.79
N ALA A 52 21.58 10.03 7.19
CA ALA A 52 22.28 10.83 8.20
C ALA A 52 22.26 10.18 9.58
N VAL A 53 21.19 9.45 9.93
CA VAL A 53 21.10 8.69 11.18
C VAL A 53 21.70 7.28 11.08
N GLY A 54 22.25 6.93 9.91
CA GLY A 54 23.04 5.71 9.71
C GLY A 54 22.25 4.47 9.31
N LEU A 55 21.00 4.60 8.82
CA LEU A 55 20.24 3.43 8.37
C LEU A 55 20.89 2.78 7.15
N GLU A 56 20.94 1.44 7.17
CA GLU A 56 21.48 0.62 6.06
C GLU A 56 20.42 0.33 5.00
N VAL A 57 19.15 0.37 5.39
CA VAL A 57 17.99 0.21 4.53
C VAL A 57 17.17 1.49 4.59
N VAL A 58 16.82 2.00 3.42
CA VAL A 58 16.09 3.28 3.31
C VAL A 58 14.84 3.11 2.45
N THR A 59 13.80 3.86 2.80
CA THR A 59 12.56 3.97 2.02
C THR A 59 12.48 5.36 1.39
N ASP A 60 11.54 5.59 0.48
CA ASP A 60 11.22 6.94 -0.02
C ASP A 60 10.29 7.72 0.94
N GLY A 61 10.01 7.15 2.13
CA GLY A 61 9.07 7.68 3.10
C GLY A 61 7.61 7.69 2.64
N GLU A 62 7.29 7.03 1.52
CA GLU A 62 5.96 7.01 0.89
C GLU A 62 5.40 8.41 0.60
N MET A 63 6.29 9.37 0.34
CA MET A 63 5.94 10.79 0.21
C MET A 63 4.93 11.05 -0.92
N ARG A 64 5.00 10.27 -1.99
CA ARG A 64 4.12 10.40 -3.17
C ARG A 64 2.72 9.83 -2.93
N ARG A 65 2.58 8.90 -1.98
CA ARG A 65 1.35 8.18 -1.76
C ARG A 65 0.33 9.05 -1.03
N LEU A 66 -0.94 8.95 -1.42
CA LEU A 66 -2.05 9.49 -0.64
C LEU A 66 -2.25 8.68 0.65
N SER A 67 -2.25 7.36 0.51
CA SER A 67 -2.29 6.33 1.55
C SER A 67 -1.35 5.20 1.16
N PHE A 68 -0.80 4.43 2.10
CA PHE A 68 0.11 3.31 1.80
C PHE A 68 -0.48 2.31 0.79
N GLN A 69 -1.82 2.22 0.74
CA GLN A 69 -2.57 1.36 -0.17
C GLN A 69 -2.81 1.98 -1.56
N CYS A 70 -2.77 3.30 -1.74
CA CYS A 70 -3.39 3.98 -2.89
C CYS A 70 -2.83 3.59 -4.28
N GLN A 71 -1.65 2.99 -4.34
CA GLN A 71 -0.99 2.67 -5.61
C GLN A 71 -1.79 1.72 -6.48
N MET A 72 -2.48 0.73 -5.92
CA MET A 72 -3.33 -0.19 -6.70
C MET A 72 -4.44 0.58 -7.39
N THR A 73 -5.18 1.42 -6.66
CA THR A 73 -6.32 2.15 -7.22
C THR A 73 -5.88 3.25 -8.19
N GLU A 74 -4.67 3.79 -8.02
CA GLU A 74 -4.08 4.76 -8.94
C GLU A 74 -3.52 4.12 -10.21
N ALA A 75 -2.94 2.93 -10.12
CA ALA A 75 -2.26 2.25 -11.22
C ALA A 75 -3.16 1.28 -12.00
N ILE A 76 -4.25 0.81 -11.42
CA ILE A 76 -5.18 -0.17 -11.99
C ILE A 76 -6.56 0.45 -12.20
N THR A 77 -7.18 0.21 -13.36
CA THR A 77 -8.59 0.57 -13.61
C THR A 77 -9.51 -0.54 -13.11
N GLY A 78 -10.77 -0.22 -12.82
CA GLY A 78 -11.80 -1.19 -12.44
C GLY A 78 -12.39 -0.91 -11.06
N PHE A 79 -11.69 -0.15 -10.22
CA PHE A 79 -12.26 0.40 -8.99
C PHE A 79 -13.31 1.47 -9.29
N GLY A 80 -14.34 1.54 -8.46
CA GLY A 80 -15.33 2.60 -8.47
C GLY A 80 -14.76 3.93 -7.99
N GLU A 81 -15.64 4.89 -7.72
CA GLU A 81 -15.21 6.17 -7.13
C GLU A 81 -14.70 5.93 -5.70
N TYR A 82 -13.55 6.53 -5.40
CA TYR A 82 -12.93 6.49 -4.09
C TYR A 82 -12.30 7.85 -3.78
N ASP A 83 -12.27 8.18 -2.50
CA ASP A 83 -11.53 9.28 -1.92
C ASP A 83 -10.60 8.75 -0.82
N LEU A 84 -10.13 9.63 0.07
CA LEU A 84 -9.25 9.23 1.17
C LEU A 84 -9.95 8.29 2.16
N ASP A 85 -11.27 8.40 2.35
CA ASP A 85 -12.02 7.61 3.33
C ASP A 85 -12.09 6.13 2.91
N ALA A 86 -11.92 5.83 1.62
CA ALA A 86 -11.77 4.46 1.13
C ALA A 86 -10.59 3.70 1.78
N PHE A 87 -9.58 4.43 2.27
CA PHE A 87 -8.41 3.87 2.94
C PHE A 87 -8.41 4.05 4.45
N LEU A 88 -9.22 4.98 4.98
CA LEU A 88 -9.22 5.38 6.38
C LEU A 88 -10.48 4.96 7.15
N TRP A 89 -11.48 4.36 6.51
CA TRP A 89 -12.66 3.90 7.23
C TRP A 89 -12.30 2.92 8.36
N GLY A 90 -12.97 3.05 9.51
CA GLY A 90 -12.62 2.35 10.74
C GLY A 90 -12.65 3.26 11.97
N ASP A 91 -12.25 2.68 13.10
CA ASP A 91 -12.12 3.39 14.38
C ASP A 91 -10.64 3.72 14.63
N TRP A 92 -10.34 4.98 14.83
CA TRP A 92 -9.01 5.50 15.13
C TRP A 92 -8.98 6.06 16.55
N HIS A 93 -7.91 5.75 17.28
CA HIS A 93 -7.69 6.24 18.63
C HIS A 93 -6.53 7.22 18.66
N GLY A 94 -6.79 8.40 19.22
CA GLY A 94 -5.81 9.46 19.38
C GLY A 94 -5.36 9.65 20.82
N ASP A 95 -4.39 10.53 21.01
CA ASP A 95 -4.10 11.09 22.33
C ASP A 95 -5.12 12.18 22.73
N GLU A 96 -4.92 12.81 23.88
CA GLU A 96 -5.83 13.85 24.39
C GLU A 96 -5.96 15.05 23.44
N ASP A 97 -4.93 15.34 22.65
CA ASP A 97 -4.90 16.48 21.72
C ASP A 97 -5.58 16.16 20.38
N THR A 98 -5.42 14.93 19.89
CA THR A 98 -5.92 14.49 18.57
C THR A 98 -7.35 13.95 18.66
N GLY A 99 -7.68 13.24 19.74
CA GLY A 99 -8.96 12.59 19.96
C GLY A 99 -9.21 11.38 19.05
N ASP A 100 -10.31 10.69 19.33
CA ASP A 100 -10.77 9.54 18.55
C ASP A 100 -11.52 9.97 17.29
N LEU A 101 -11.40 9.18 16.21
CA LEU A 101 -12.07 9.41 14.93
C LEU A 101 -12.73 8.11 14.45
N SER A 102 -14.00 8.18 14.09
CA SER A 102 -14.72 7.05 13.47
C SER A 102 -15.16 7.45 12.07
N LEU A 103 -14.71 6.69 11.08
CA LEU A 103 -15.06 6.89 9.67
C LEU A 103 -15.85 5.70 9.14
N GLU A 104 -17.04 5.97 8.61
CA GLU A 104 -17.89 4.95 8.00
C GLU A 104 -17.31 4.49 6.65
N ARG A 105 -17.49 3.21 6.34
CA ARG A 105 -17.08 2.68 5.03
C ARG A 105 -17.86 3.39 3.92
N PRO A 106 -17.19 3.96 2.89
CA PRO A 106 -17.89 4.62 1.81
C PRO A 106 -18.85 3.66 1.09
N LYS A 107 -20.09 4.09 0.90
CA LYS A 107 -21.15 3.22 0.35
C LYS A 107 -20.85 2.73 -1.06
N ASN A 108 -20.28 3.60 -1.89
CA ASN A 108 -19.97 3.28 -3.28
C ASN A 108 -18.62 2.57 -3.45
N LEU A 109 -17.93 2.23 -2.35
CA LEU A 109 -16.64 1.55 -2.42
C LEU A 109 -16.80 0.14 -2.98
N GLY A 110 -16.08 -0.14 -4.06
CA GLY A 110 -16.09 -1.45 -4.68
C GLY A 110 -15.29 -1.47 -5.98
N VAL A 111 -14.81 -2.64 -6.37
CA VAL A 111 -14.41 -2.93 -7.74
C VAL A 111 -15.67 -3.08 -8.58
N ILE A 112 -15.83 -2.27 -9.62
CA ILE A 112 -17.03 -2.21 -10.49
C ILE A 112 -16.74 -2.62 -11.94
N GLY A 113 -15.48 -2.88 -12.27
CA GLY A 113 -15.03 -3.32 -13.58
C GLY A 113 -13.84 -4.26 -13.45
N LYS A 114 -13.53 -5.01 -14.51
CA LYS A 114 -12.38 -5.93 -14.50
C LYS A 114 -11.08 -5.15 -14.31
N LEU A 115 -10.21 -5.63 -13.43
CA LEU A 115 -8.93 -5.00 -13.14
C LEU A 115 -8.05 -5.00 -14.40
N SER A 116 -7.52 -3.82 -14.73
CA SER A 116 -6.59 -3.67 -15.86
C SER A 116 -5.49 -2.69 -15.50
N ARG A 117 -4.24 -3.12 -15.67
CA ARG A 117 -3.06 -2.35 -15.32
C ARG A 117 -2.81 -1.20 -16.30
N LYS A 118 -2.73 0.03 -15.81
CA LYS A 118 -2.27 1.22 -16.58
C LYS A 118 -0.75 1.37 -16.52
N ARG A 119 -0.19 1.09 -15.35
CA ARG A 119 1.25 1.15 -15.03
C ARG A 119 1.56 0.20 -13.88
N HIS A 120 2.84 -0.05 -13.63
CA HIS A 120 3.28 -0.70 -12.39
C HIS A 120 2.95 0.16 -11.16
N LEU A 121 2.72 -0.49 -10.02
CA LEU A 121 2.25 0.14 -8.78
C LEU A 121 3.29 1.11 -8.24
N SER A 122 4.51 0.61 -8.01
CA SER A 122 5.60 1.29 -7.29
C SER A 122 6.90 1.37 -8.09
N ALA A 123 6.92 0.91 -9.35
CA ALA A 123 8.13 0.94 -10.18
C ALA A 123 8.78 2.33 -10.28
N GLU A 124 8.00 3.41 -10.41
CA GLU A 124 8.53 4.78 -10.47
C GLU A 124 9.20 5.18 -9.14
N GLU A 125 8.53 4.91 -8.02
CA GLU A 125 9.07 5.16 -6.67
C GLU A 125 10.38 4.43 -6.45
N PHE A 126 10.42 3.14 -6.82
CA PHE A 126 11.61 2.32 -6.70
C PHE A 126 12.77 2.84 -7.54
N ILE A 127 12.52 3.17 -8.82
CA ILE A 127 13.54 3.68 -9.73
C ILE A 127 14.12 4.99 -9.19
N TYR A 128 13.25 5.88 -8.69
CA TYR A 128 13.66 7.15 -8.11
C TYR A 128 14.50 6.94 -6.86
N LEU A 129 13.99 6.19 -5.87
CA LEU A 129 14.68 5.91 -4.62
C LEU A 129 16.06 5.29 -4.85
N ARG A 130 16.13 4.26 -5.69
CA ARG A 130 17.39 3.58 -6.03
C ARG A 130 18.42 4.53 -6.65
N ALA A 131 17.98 5.54 -7.40
CA ALA A 131 18.90 6.52 -7.99
C ALA A 131 19.42 7.56 -6.97
N ARG A 132 18.82 7.65 -5.77
CA ARG A 132 19.16 8.65 -4.75
C ARG A 132 19.96 8.13 -3.57
N THR A 133 20.20 6.83 -3.50
CA THR A 133 20.91 6.22 -2.37
C THR A 133 21.90 5.16 -2.81
N THR A 134 22.93 4.94 -2.00
CA THR A 134 23.81 3.76 -2.08
C THR A 134 23.49 2.70 -1.02
N ARG A 135 22.52 2.98 -0.15
CA ARG A 135 21.95 2.06 0.83
C ARG A 135 21.01 1.06 0.14
N ILE A 136 20.49 0.10 0.89
CA ILE A 136 19.53 -0.89 0.37
C ILE A 136 18.16 -0.19 0.24
N PRO A 137 17.61 -0.01 -0.98
CA PRO A 137 16.28 0.56 -1.13
C PRO A 137 15.23 -0.47 -0.74
N LYS A 138 14.30 -0.11 0.15
CA LYS A 138 13.13 -0.92 0.50
C LYS A 138 11.85 -0.29 -0.04
N ILE A 139 11.00 -1.12 -0.65
CA ILE A 139 9.67 -0.73 -1.11
C ILE A 139 8.60 -1.52 -0.37
N THR A 140 7.54 -0.83 0.04
CA THR A 140 6.37 -1.39 0.68
C THR A 140 5.25 -1.63 -0.34
N LEU A 141 4.61 -2.78 -0.25
CA LEU A 141 3.42 -3.16 -1.00
C LEU A 141 2.35 -3.66 -0.01
N PRO A 142 1.07 -3.32 -0.19
CA PRO A 142 0.02 -3.87 0.67
C PRO A 142 -0.18 -5.37 0.38
N SER A 143 -0.39 -6.19 1.40
CA SER A 143 -0.68 -7.63 1.25
C SER A 143 -1.92 -7.88 0.36
N PRO A 144 -1.95 -8.95 -0.47
CA PRO A 144 -3.04 -9.19 -1.41
C PRO A 144 -4.42 -9.27 -0.76
N SER A 145 -4.54 -9.94 0.39
CA SER A 145 -5.83 -10.13 1.08
C SER A 145 -6.39 -8.83 1.66
N LEU A 146 -5.57 -7.80 1.88
CA LEU A 146 -6.03 -6.47 2.31
C LEU A 146 -6.97 -5.84 1.27
N TRP A 147 -6.83 -6.19 -0.01
CA TRP A 147 -7.65 -5.65 -1.10
C TRP A 147 -9.12 -6.04 -1.01
N THR A 148 -9.48 -7.01 -0.16
CA THR A 148 -10.87 -7.32 0.22
C THR A 148 -11.68 -6.09 0.59
N ASN A 149 -11.04 -5.07 1.19
CA ASN A 149 -11.71 -3.82 1.56
C ASN A 149 -12.34 -3.09 0.36
N PHE A 150 -11.82 -3.34 -0.84
CA PHE A 150 -12.30 -2.82 -2.13
C PHE A 150 -13.23 -3.77 -2.87
N TRP A 151 -13.60 -4.93 -2.30
CA TRP A 151 -14.68 -5.76 -2.82
C TRP A 151 -15.97 -5.49 -2.05
N SER A 152 -17.09 -5.42 -2.76
CA SER A 152 -18.42 -5.23 -2.17
C SER A 152 -19.38 -6.24 -2.77
N SER A 153 -20.08 -7.00 -1.92
CA SER A 153 -21.13 -7.93 -2.36
C SER A 153 -22.28 -7.25 -3.10
N GLU A 154 -22.45 -5.94 -2.94
CA GLU A 154 -23.47 -5.15 -3.64
C GLU A 154 -23.00 -4.66 -5.01
N HIS A 155 -21.76 -4.17 -5.10
CA HIS A 155 -21.27 -3.46 -6.28
C HIS A 155 -20.35 -4.27 -7.18
N SER A 156 -19.63 -5.25 -6.63
CA SER A 156 -18.62 -6.02 -7.34
C SER A 156 -19.11 -7.23 -8.15
N PRO A 157 -20.24 -7.90 -7.85
CA PRO A 157 -20.66 -9.08 -8.60
C PRO A 157 -20.72 -8.96 -10.13
N PRO A 158 -21.11 -7.81 -10.72
CA PRO A 158 -21.11 -7.65 -12.18
C PRO A 158 -19.72 -7.85 -12.83
N ALA A 159 -18.64 -7.49 -12.14
CA ALA A 159 -17.27 -7.64 -12.64
C ALA A 159 -16.54 -8.86 -12.04
N TYR A 160 -16.82 -9.13 -10.77
CA TYR A 160 -16.23 -10.18 -9.96
C TYR A 160 -17.31 -10.86 -9.11
N PRO A 161 -17.93 -11.95 -9.60
CA PRO A 161 -19.03 -12.63 -8.94
C PRO A 161 -18.72 -13.10 -7.52
N THR A 162 -17.45 -13.36 -7.22
CA THR A 162 -16.98 -13.79 -5.90
C THR A 162 -15.75 -13.01 -5.47
N LEU A 163 -15.54 -12.92 -4.15
CA LEU A 163 -14.30 -12.40 -3.56
C LEU A 163 -13.06 -13.13 -4.11
N ASP A 164 -13.15 -14.46 -4.23
CA ASP A 164 -12.08 -15.30 -4.79
C ASP A 164 -11.67 -14.86 -6.20
N SER A 165 -12.65 -14.58 -7.08
CA SER A 165 -12.37 -14.17 -8.46
C SER A 165 -11.68 -12.81 -8.53
N PHE A 166 -11.92 -11.94 -7.55
CA PHE A 166 -11.27 -10.64 -7.44
C PHE A 166 -9.85 -10.77 -6.88
N LEU A 167 -9.69 -11.50 -5.78
CA LEU A 167 -8.39 -11.68 -5.15
C LEU A 167 -7.41 -12.46 -6.04
N ALA A 168 -7.89 -13.37 -6.88
CA ALA A 168 -7.05 -14.03 -7.89
C ALA A 168 -6.36 -13.01 -8.82
N ASP A 169 -7.11 -12.05 -9.38
CA ASP A 169 -6.54 -11.01 -10.23
C ASP A 169 -5.61 -10.07 -9.44
N VAL A 170 -5.93 -9.77 -8.18
CA VAL A 170 -5.06 -8.97 -7.29
C VAL A 170 -3.71 -9.67 -7.10
N VAL A 171 -3.72 -10.98 -6.82
CA VAL A 171 -2.50 -11.78 -6.67
C VAL A 171 -1.67 -11.77 -7.95
N ASP A 172 -2.30 -11.94 -9.11
CA ASP A 172 -1.59 -11.89 -10.40
C ASP A 172 -0.94 -10.51 -10.64
N ILE A 173 -1.66 -9.42 -10.36
CA ILE A 173 -1.12 -8.05 -10.48
C ILE A 173 0.06 -7.85 -9.53
N MET A 174 -0.04 -8.32 -8.29
CA MET A 174 1.01 -8.18 -7.30
C MET A 174 2.23 -9.04 -7.58
N ARG A 175 2.04 -10.27 -8.06
CA ARG A 175 3.13 -11.14 -8.54
C ARG A 175 3.90 -10.48 -9.67
N ASP A 176 3.18 -9.92 -10.64
CA ASP A 176 3.78 -9.14 -11.72
C ASP A 176 4.52 -7.89 -11.22
N GLU A 177 3.97 -7.18 -10.22
CA GLU A 177 4.63 -6.01 -9.63
C GLU A 177 5.95 -6.39 -8.96
N VAL A 178 5.96 -7.45 -8.15
CA VAL A 178 7.19 -7.96 -7.53
C VAL A 178 8.18 -8.40 -8.62
N ALA A 179 7.73 -9.11 -9.65
CA ALA A 179 8.60 -9.51 -10.77
C ALA A 179 9.25 -8.30 -11.44
N GLU A 180 8.50 -7.22 -11.65
CA GLU A 180 9.02 -5.99 -12.24
C GLU A 180 10.00 -5.27 -11.30
N LEU A 181 9.68 -5.13 -10.02
CA LEU A 181 10.57 -4.53 -9.04
C LEU A 181 11.91 -5.30 -8.97
N VAL A 182 11.85 -6.63 -8.96
CA VAL A 182 13.04 -7.49 -9.00
C VAL A 182 13.82 -7.32 -10.30
N ARG A 183 13.14 -7.26 -11.46
CA ARG A 183 13.78 -6.98 -12.76
C ARG A 183 14.47 -5.61 -12.76
N LEU A 184 13.88 -4.63 -12.09
CA LEU A 184 14.45 -3.31 -11.87
C LEU A 184 15.56 -3.32 -10.81
N GLY A 185 15.79 -4.41 -10.08
CA GLY A 185 16.90 -4.57 -9.13
C GLY A 185 16.52 -4.42 -7.66
N ALA A 186 15.24 -4.49 -7.31
CA ALA A 186 14.81 -4.53 -5.92
C ALA A 186 15.32 -5.81 -5.24
N THR A 187 15.90 -5.64 -4.06
CA THR A 187 16.42 -6.74 -3.23
C THR A 187 15.77 -6.79 -1.85
N TYR A 188 14.97 -5.77 -1.50
CA TYR A 188 14.18 -5.73 -0.28
C TYR A 188 12.78 -5.17 -0.61
N ILE A 189 11.76 -6.01 -0.45
CA ILE A 189 10.34 -5.66 -0.60
C ILE A 189 9.64 -6.00 0.72
N GLN A 190 8.69 -5.19 1.16
CA GLN A 190 7.89 -5.46 2.36
C GLN A 190 6.42 -5.62 1.98
N LEU A 191 5.75 -6.62 2.55
CA LEU A 191 4.29 -6.71 2.51
C LEU A 191 3.70 -6.13 3.80
N ASP A 192 2.84 -5.13 3.65
CA ASP A 192 2.09 -4.51 4.75
C ASP A 192 0.72 -5.19 4.87
N ALA A 193 0.51 -5.89 5.99
CA ALA A 193 -0.62 -6.75 6.22
C ALA A 193 -1.35 -6.44 7.54
N PRO A 194 -1.75 -5.17 7.79
CA PRO A 194 -2.38 -4.77 9.05
C PRO A 194 -3.75 -5.41 9.28
N HIS A 195 -4.35 -5.99 8.25
CA HIS A 195 -5.63 -6.70 8.36
C HIS A 195 -5.55 -7.99 9.17
N TYR A 196 -4.39 -8.64 9.29
CA TYR A 196 -4.28 -9.87 10.09
C TYR A 196 -4.58 -9.62 11.57
N PRO A 197 -3.97 -8.63 12.26
CA PRO A 197 -4.39 -8.27 13.61
C PRO A 197 -5.85 -7.84 13.72
N LEU A 198 -6.43 -7.20 12.69
CA LEU A 198 -7.84 -6.84 12.69
C LEU A 198 -8.78 -8.04 12.74
N LEU A 199 -8.31 -9.25 12.42
CA LEU A 199 -9.11 -10.46 12.61
C LEU A 199 -9.28 -10.82 14.11
N LEU A 200 -8.54 -10.19 15.03
CA LEU A 200 -8.66 -10.44 16.47
C LEU A 200 -9.81 -9.66 17.12
N ASP A 201 -10.10 -8.46 16.63
CA ASP A 201 -11.20 -7.64 17.12
C ASP A 201 -12.56 -8.15 16.60
N PRO A 202 -13.60 -8.31 17.47
CA PRO A 202 -14.90 -8.84 17.04
C PRO A 202 -15.63 -7.99 15.98
N LYS A 203 -15.51 -6.66 16.00
CA LYS A 203 -16.20 -5.76 15.06
C LYS A 203 -15.61 -5.93 13.66
N THR A 204 -14.29 -5.84 13.53
CA THR A 204 -13.60 -6.02 12.26
C THR A 204 -13.65 -7.47 11.77
N ARG A 205 -13.54 -8.47 12.67
CA ARG A 205 -13.75 -9.88 12.29
C ARG A 205 -15.10 -10.11 11.65
N THR A 206 -16.17 -9.57 12.24
CA THR A 206 -17.53 -9.70 11.68
C THR A 206 -17.61 -9.12 10.27
N PHE A 207 -16.94 -8.00 10.00
CA PHE A 207 -16.86 -7.43 8.66
C PHE A 207 -16.17 -8.38 7.67
N TYR A 208 -14.98 -8.90 8.01
CA TYR A 208 -14.22 -9.81 7.14
C TYR A 208 -14.96 -11.12 6.91
N GLU A 209 -15.56 -11.72 7.96
CA GLU A 209 -16.36 -12.93 7.81
C GLU A 209 -17.62 -12.71 6.96
N GLY A 210 -18.20 -11.51 7.05
CA GLY A 210 -19.30 -11.08 6.17
C GLY A 210 -18.97 -11.04 4.69
N GLN A 211 -17.68 -11.00 4.30
CA GLN A 211 -17.26 -11.05 2.89
C GLN A 211 -17.25 -12.48 2.31
N GLY A 212 -17.43 -13.51 3.16
CA GLY A 212 -17.68 -14.89 2.71
C GLY A 212 -16.64 -15.93 3.14
N TRP A 213 -15.57 -15.53 3.83
CA TRP A 213 -14.59 -16.47 4.40
C TRP A 213 -14.66 -16.49 5.91
N ARG A 214 -14.56 -17.67 6.51
CA ARG A 214 -14.41 -17.81 7.97
C ARG A 214 -13.02 -17.37 8.43
N LEU A 215 -12.85 -17.12 9.73
CA LEU A 215 -11.56 -16.75 10.31
C LEU A 215 -10.39 -17.70 9.93
N ASP A 216 -10.60 -19.01 9.96
CA ASP A 216 -9.56 -19.99 9.58
C ASP A 216 -9.17 -19.86 8.11
N GLN A 217 -10.15 -19.63 7.24
CA GLN A 217 -9.93 -19.40 5.81
C GLN A 217 -9.23 -18.07 5.55
N TRP A 218 -9.54 -17.01 6.31
CA TRP A 218 -8.83 -15.73 6.22
C TRP A 218 -7.34 -15.88 6.48
N LEU A 219 -6.97 -16.69 7.48
CA LEU A 219 -5.58 -16.97 7.78
C LEU A 219 -4.94 -17.86 6.70
N ASP A 220 -5.53 -19.01 6.41
CA ASP A 220 -4.93 -19.99 5.49
C ASP A 220 -4.81 -19.44 4.06
N ARG A 221 -5.88 -18.82 3.54
CA ARG A 221 -5.89 -18.25 2.18
C ARG A 221 -5.09 -16.96 2.10
N GLY A 222 -5.13 -16.13 3.14
CA GLY A 222 -4.27 -14.95 3.27
C GLY A 222 -2.80 -15.34 3.06
N ILE A 223 -2.34 -16.32 3.86
CA ILE A 223 -0.97 -16.83 3.82
C ILE A 223 -0.65 -17.44 2.46
N GLU A 224 -1.58 -18.17 1.84
CA GLU A 224 -1.41 -18.71 0.49
C GLU A 224 -1.18 -17.60 -0.55
N MET A 225 -1.94 -16.51 -0.48
CA MET A 225 -1.82 -15.37 -1.39
C MET A 225 -0.51 -14.60 -1.18
N ASP A 226 -0.13 -14.35 0.08
CA ASP A 226 1.16 -13.72 0.40
C ASP A 226 2.33 -14.59 -0.10
N ASN A 227 2.27 -15.91 0.13
CA ASN A 227 3.27 -16.85 -0.38
C ASN A 227 3.31 -16.91 -1.91
N ALA A 228 2.16 -16.77 -2.58
CA ALA A 228 2.13 -16.68 -4.03
C ALA A 228 2.85 -15.42 -4.54
N VAL A 229 2.76 -14.28 -3.84
CA VAL A 229 3.50 -13.07 -4.21
C VAL A 229 5.01 -13.18 -3.92
N ILE A 230 5.38 -13.87 -2.83
CA ILE A 230 6.77 -13.98 -2.35
C ILE A 230 7.56 -15.11 -3.05
N GLY A 231 6.92 -16.26 -3.24
CA GLY A 231 7.59 -17.57 -3.34
C GLY A 231 8.55 -17.77 -4.51
N ASP A 232 8.37 -17.01 -5.59
CA ASP A 232 9.19 -17.14 -6.81
C ASP A 232 10.48 -16.30 -6.78
N PHE A 233 10.75 -15.59 -5.68
CA PHE A 233 11.83 -14.60 -5.58
C PHE A 233 12.82 -14.89 -4.42
N PRO A 234 13.51 -16.05 -4.40
CA PRO A 234 14.33 -16.49 -3.25
C PRO A 234 15.59 -15.65 -3.00
N LYS A 235 15.92 -14.70 -3.88
CA LYS A 235 17.06 -13.77 -3.73
C LYS A 235 16.64 -12.41 -3.16
N VAL A 236 15.36 -12.22 -2.91
CA VAL A 236 14.78 -10.98 -2.36
C VAL A 236 14.54 -11.19 -0.87
N THR A 237 14.91 -10.20 -0.08
CA THR A 237 14.49 -10.13 1.32
C THR A 237 13.04 -9.64 1.34
N PHE A 238 12.16 -10.41 1.96
CA PHE A 238 10.78 -9.98 2.19
C PHE A 238 10.58 -9.60 3.65
N GLY A 239 10.23 -8.33 3.88
CA GLY A 239 9.69 -7.86 5.16
C GLY A 239 8.20 -8.17 5.23
N PHE A 240 7.69 -8.36 6.44
CA PHE A 240 6.27 -8.55 6.66
C PHE A 240 5.83 -7.73 7.87
N HIS A 241 5.03 -6.69 7.63
CA HIS A 241 4.51 -5.82 8.68
C HIS A 241 3.07 -6.22 9.01
N LEU A 242 2.85 -6.65 10.25
CA LEU A 242 1.53 -6.88 10.83
C LEU A 242 1.06 -5.66 11.61
#